data_AF-A0AA38Y8K3-F1
#
_entry.id   AF-A0AA38Y8K3-F1
#
_cell.length_a   1.000
_cell.length_b   1.000
_cell.length_c   1.000
_cell.angle_alpha   90.00
_cell.angle_beta   90.00
_cell.angle_gamma   90.00
#
_symmetry.space_group_name_H-M   'P 1'
#
loop_
_entity.id
_entity.type
_entity.pdbx_description
1 polymer ?
#
loop_
_entity_poly.entity_id
_entity_poly.type
_entity_poly.pdbx_seq_one_letter_code
_entity_poly.pdbx_strand_id
1 'polypeptide(L)'
;MGHEMSGTVIEKGPAVQDLDVGQEVCVNPSLDDRHFGADPCPSCQAGRINLCKRWCCYGLNANGGGFSEEIVVKSYNCLVLPEGVSPKAGQDALVLGAGPIGLAILLGLRAQGVNKVVVSEVAEQRALQAKKFGADMVVNPLKNAVTANDSKELDPVVVAIRQFSQEGVDVAFDATGLQSTLDTALAATKPGGTIFNVAIHEKPLMLNLNDIAILEKKLLGGICYTHEDWERVLDALKKGDLPFEQMITAIVPLKDVVHGGFQELIRNKAAHVKILIQPTAA
;
A
#
# COMPACT_ATOMS: atom_id res chain seq x y z
N MET A 1 11.76 16.11 -4.17
CA MET A 1 10.67 15.14 -4.43
C MET A 1 11.20 13.73 -4.27
N GLY A 2 10.32 12.73 -4.21
CA GLY A 2 10.68 11.31 -4.04
C GLY A 2 10.70 10.91 -2.56
N HIS A 3 9.74 10.09 -2.15
CA HIS A 3 9.53 9.66 -0.76
C HIS A 3 9.67 8.15 -0.55
N GLU A 4 9.98 7.39 -1.60
CA GLU A 4 10.35 5.97 -1.50
C GLU A 4 11.82 5.88 -1.93
N MET A 5 12.72 5.60 -0.98
CA MET A 5 14.15 5.68 -1.22
C MET A 5 14.95 4.69 -0.36
N SER A 6 16.05 4.23 -0.94
CA SER A 6 17.08 3.42 -0.29
C SER A 6 18.44 3.86 -0.84
N GLY A 7 19.53 3.49 -0.17
CA GLY A 7 20.87 3.84 -0.59
C GLY A 7 21.93 3.37 0.41
N THR A 8 23.17 3.75 0.14
CA THR A 8 24.31 3.43 1.00
C THR A 8 24.66 4.64 1.86
N VAL A 9 24.92 4.44 3.15
CA VAL A 9 25.40 5.50 4.06
C VAL A 9 26.82 5.90 3.65
N ILE A 10 27.00 7.09 3.08
CA ILE A 10 28.32 7.63 2.68
C ILE A 10 29.00 8.46 3.77
N GLU A 11 28.21 9.09 4.65
CA GLU A 11 28.67 9.89 5.78
C GLU A 11 27.67 9.77 6.95
N LYS A 12 28.13 9.91 8.19
CA LYS A 12 27.25 9.98 9.37
C LYS A 12 27.63 11.14 10.31
N GLY A 13 26.62 11.81 10.86
CA GLY A 13 26.83 12.85 11.87
C GLY A 13 27.42 12.27 13.17
N PRO A 14 28.15 13.07 13.97
CA PRO A 14 28.92 12.55 15.12
C PRO A 14 28.07 11.94 16.24
N ALA A 15 26.77 12.23 16.28
CA ALA A 15 25.82 11.64 17.23
C ALA A 15 25.22 10.29 16.77
N VAL A 16 25.47 9.85 15.53
CA VAL A 16 24.93 8.62 14.94
C VAL A 16 25.83 7.44 15.31
N GLN A 17 25.32 6.55 16.16
CA GLN A 17 26.04 5.38 16.70
C GLN A 17 25.45 4.05 16.19
N ASP A 18 24.30 4.12 15.53
CA ASP A 18 23.40 3.04 15.13
C ASP A 18 23.52 2.66 13.63
N LEU A 19 24.38 3.35 12.88
CA LEU A 19 24.64 3.12 11.45
C LEU A 19 26.14 3.26 11.15
N ASP A 20 26.64 2.56 10.15
CA ASP A 20 28.03 2.66 9.67
C ASP A 20 28.16 3.08 8.20
N VAL A 21 29.29 3.69 7.84
CA VAL A 21 29.58 4.07 6.46
C VAL A 21 29.79 2.81 5.62
N GLY A 22 29.15 2.75 4.45
CA GLY A 22 29.05 1.57 3.60
C GLY A 22 27.83 0.69 3.88
N GLN A 23 27.04 0.97 4.92
CA GLN A 23 25.81 0.23 5.22
C GLN A 23 24.69 0.59 4.22
N GLU A 24 24.03 -0.42 3.66
CA GLU A 24 22.80 -0.23 2.89
C GLU A 24 21.61 -0.02 3.83
N VAL A 25 20.77 0.98 3.52
CA VAL A 25 19.60 1.36 4.31
C VAL A 25 18.39 1.61 3.40
N CYS A 26 17.21 1.27 3.92
CA CYS A 26 15.96 1.82 3.42
C CYS A 26 15.50 2.96 4.34
N VAL A 27 14.93 4.01 3.77
CA VAL A 27 14.55 5.22 4.51
C VAL A 27 13.03 5.28 4.65
N ASN A 28 12.54 5.24 5.88
CA ASN A 28 11.19 5.71 6.20
C ASN A 28 11.16 7.23 6.02
N PRO A 29 10.43 7.79 5.04
CA PRO A 29 10.42 9.23 4.79
C PRO A 29 9.66 10.03 5.87
N SER A 30 8.92 9.37 6.77
CA SER A 30 8.06 10.03 7.76
C SER A 30 8.87 10.75 8.83
N LEU A 31 8.51 12.00 9.07
CA LEU A 31 9.10 12.89 10.05
C LEU A 31 8.02 13.34 11.04
N ASP A 32 8.45 13.57 12.28
CA ASP A 32 7.58 13.94 13.40
C ASP A 32 8.12 15.14 14.17
N ASP A 33 7.58 15.41 15.36
CA ASP A 33 7.98 16.51 16.25
C ASP A 33 9.51 16.61 16.47
N ARG A 34 10.23 15.48 16.49
CA ARG A 34 11.70 15.42 16.67
C ARG A 34 12.45 16.10 15.52
N HIS A 35 11.88 16.11 14.32
CA HIS A 35 12.46 16.82 13.17
C HIS A 35 12.54 18.32 13.42
N PHE A 36 11.53 18.88 14.10
CA PHE A 36 11.39 20.30 14.38
C PHE A 36 12.05 20.74 15.71
N GLY A 37 12.74 19.83 16.40
CA GLY A 37 13.29 20.08 17.74
C GLY A 37 12.21 20.30 18.80
N ALA A 38 10.99 19.79 18.58
CA ALA A 38 9.88 19.89 19.52
C ALA A 38 9.70 18.59 20.32
N ASP A 39 9.14 18.71 21.52
CA ASP A 39 8.80 17.54 22.34
C ASP A 39 7.81 16.61 21.60
N PRO A 40 8.05 15.28 21.61
CA PRO A 40 7.16 14.31 20.98
C PRO A 40 5.73 14.41 21.51
N CYS A 41 4.74 14.58 20.62
CA CYS A 41 3.33 14.54 21.00
C CYS A 41 2.87 13.09 21.33
N PRO A 42 1.68 12.88 21.94
CA PRO A 42 1.25 11.56 22.39
C PRO A 42 1.23 10.46 21.32
N SER A 43 1.02 10.81 20.04
CA SER A 43 1.14 9.87 18.92
C SER A 43 2.59 9.39 18.74
N CYS A 44 3.54 10.32 18.75
CA CYS A 44 4.97 10.07 18.58
C CYS A 44 5.55 9.30 19.77
N GLN A 45 5.14 9.64 21.00
CA GLN A 45 5.49 8.91 22.22
C GLN A 45 5.01 7.45 22.17
N ALA A 46 3.87 7.20 21.52
CA ALA A 46 3.31 5.87 21.31
C ALA A 46 3.83 5.18 20.02
N GLY A 47 4.93 5.66 19.42
CA GLY A 47 5.50 5.10 18.18
C GLY A 47 4.69 5.34 16.89
N ARG A 48 3.49 5.93 17.00
CA ARG A 48 2.58 6.20 15.88
C ARG A 48 2.91 7.53 15.20
N ILE A 49 4.11 7.60 14.64
CA ILE A 49 4.66 8.82 14.02
C ILE A 49 3.82 9.31 12.83
N ASN A 50 3.15 8.39 12.12
CA ASN A 50 2.18 8.68 11.06
C ASN A 50 0.93 9.46 11.53
N LEU A 51 0.71 9.55 12.85
CA LEU A 51 -0.35 10.35 13.47
C LEU A 51 0.20 11.58 14.21
N CYS A 52 1.42 12.02 13.91
CA CYS A 52 2.01 13.24 14.47
C CYS A 52 1.23 14.49 14.01
N LYS A 53 0.96 15.42 14.94
CA LYS A 53 0.30 16.70 14.63
C LYS A 53 1.12 17.63 13.72
N ARG A 54 2.42 17.38 13.62
CA ARG A 54 3.38 18.05 12.72
C ARG A 54 4.00 17.04 11.74
N TRP A 55 3.28 15.98 11.36
CA TRP A 55 3.78 15.00 10.41
C TRP A 55 4.20 15.67 9.10
N CYS A 56 5.42 15.38 8.67
CA CYS A 56 5.91 15.71 7.34
C CYS A 56 6.69 14.54 6.75
N CYS A 57 7.05 14.65 5.48
CA CYS A 57 7.58 13.54 4.70
C CYS A 57 8.64 14.05 3.72
N TYR A 58 9.83 13.44 3.78
CA TYR A 58 10.92 13.69 2.83
C TYR A 58 10.42 13.51 1.41
N GLY A 59 10.65 14.49 0.53
CA GLY A 59 10.23 14.42 -0.86
C GLY A 59 8.74 14.67 -1.12
N LEU A 60 7.97 15.07 -0.09
CA LEU A 60 6.60 15.57 -0.20
C LEU A 60 6.47 16.99 0.37
N ASN A 61 6.53 17.13 1.69
CA ASN A 61 6.31 18.41 2.42
C ASN A 61 7.42 18.73 3.45
N ALA A 62 8.52 18.00 3.43
CA ALA A 62 9.78 18.35 4.10
C ALA A 62 10.88 18.64 3.07
N ASN A 63 11.93 19.37 3.48
CA ASN A 63 13.11 19.59 2.63
C ASN A 63 13.85 18.27 2.33
N GLY A 64 14.34 18.12 1.10
CA GLY A 64 14.99 16.90 0.61
C GLY A 64 14.02 15.95 -0.12
N GLY A 65 14.53 14.78 -0.51
CA GLY A 65 13.79 13.69 -1.16
C GLY A 65 14.69 12.86 -2.07
N GLY A 66 14.31 11.59 -2.28
CA GLY A 66 15.12 10.57 -2.97
C GLY A 66 15.30 10.75 -4.49
N PHE A 67 14.70 11.77 -5.11
CA PHE A 67 15.06 12.17 -6.48
C PHE A 67 16.28 13.10 -6.45
N SER A 68 17.39 12.57 -5.95
CA SER A 68 18.69 13.21 -5.74
C SER A 68 19.77 12.13 -5.73
N GLU A 69 21.01 12.47 -6.07
CA GLU A 69 22.15 11.55 -5.94
C GLU A 69 22.51 11.31 -4.47
N GLU A 70 22.31 12.34 -3.62
CA GLU A 70 22.56 12.30 -2.18
C GLU A 70 21.39 12.93 -1.40
N ILE A 71 21.13 12.45 -0.19
CA ILE A 71 20.14 13.02 0.74
C ILE A 71 20.60 12.87 2.20
N VAL A 72 20.47 13.94 2.99
CA VAL A 72 20.66 13.89 4.45
C VAL A 72 19.34 13.55 5.13
N VAL A 73 19.29 12.37 5.76
CA VAL A 73 18.16 11.87 6.55
C VAL A 73 18.52 11.77 8.04
N LYS A 74 17.55 11.68 8.95
CA LYS A 74 17.83 11.41 10.36
C LYS A 74 18.14 9.91 10.54
N SER A 75 19.05 9.53 11.45
CA SER A 75 19.41 8.12 11.61
C SER A 75 18.22 7.24 12.02
N TYR A 76 17.29 7.76 12.84
CA TYR A 76 16.03 7.07 13.20
C TYR A 76 15.06 6.84 12.02
N ASN A 77 15.33 7.41 10.83
CA ASN A 77 14.61 7.10 9.59
C ASN A 77 15.23 5.92 8.83
N CYS A 78 16.41 5.44 9.24
CA CYS A 78 17.02 4.18 8.81
C CYS A 78 16.73 3.12 9.88
N LEU A 79 16.24 1.93 9.50
CA LEU A 79 15.42 1.13 10.42
C LEU A 79 16.01 -0.23 10.79
N VAL A 80 15.80 -0.65 12.05
CA VAL A 80 16.01 -2.01 12.59
C VAL A 80 14.97 -2.29 13.72
N LEU A 81 14.42 -3.52 13.73
CA LEU A 81 13.39 -4.24 14.56
C LEU A 81 12.82 -3.60 15.88
N PRO A 82 11.51 -3.76 16.30
CA PRO A 82 10.62 -4.94 16.11
C PRO A 82 9.04 -4.76 16.04
N GLU A 83 8.32 -5.89 16.26
CA GLU A 83 6.96 -6.39 15.87
C GLU A 83 5.64 -5.93 16.59
N GLY A 84 4.48 -6.25 15.98
CA GLY A 84 3.10 -5.97 16.45
C GLY A 84 1.91 -6.66 15.70
N VAL A 85 1.35 -6.05 14.62
CA VAL A 85 0.06 -6.41 13.95
C VAL A 85 0.17 -6.97 12.51
N SER A 86 -0.56 -8.04 12.11
CA SER A 86 -0.71 -8.50 10.69
C SER A 86 -1.91 -9.45 10.47
N PRO A 87 -2.45 -9.56 9.22
CA PRO A 87 -3.34 -10.66 8.80
C PRO A 87 -2.80 -12.06 9.12
N LYS A 88 -3.69 -13.04 9.25
CA LYS A 88 -3.32 -14.41 9.65
C LYS A 88 -3.39 -15.38 8.47
N ALA A 89 -2.46 -16.34 8.47
CA ALA A 89 -2.47 -17.45 7.54
C ALA A 89 -3.82 -18.20 7.57
N GLY A 90 -4.30 -18.62 6.40
CA GLY A 90 -5.56 -19.34 6.24
C GLY A 90 -6.83 -18.48 6.14
N GLN A 91 -6.75 -17.15 6.30
CA GLN A 91 -7.91 -16.26 6.04
C GLN A 91 -8.16 -16.07 4.53
N ASP A 92 -9.36 -15.65 4.16
CA ASP A 92 -9.69 -15.22 2.79
C ASP A 92 -9.76 -13.69 2.68
N ALA A 93 -9.28 -13.12 1.58
CA ALA A 93 -9.16 -11.67 1.37
C ALA A 93 -9.72 -11.17 0.02
N LEU A 94 -10.17 -9.92 0.02
CA LEU A 94 -10.49 -9.13 -1.18
C LEU A 94 -9.56 -7.91 -1.25
N VAL A 95 -9.02 -7.63 -2.44
CA VAL A 95 -8.31 -6.37 -2.74
C VAL A 95 -9.06 -5.63 -3.84
N LEU A 96 -9.47 -4.40 -3.58
CA LEU A 96 -10.14 -3.53 -4.54
C LEU A 96 -9.08 -2.60 -5.16
N GLY A 97 -8.90 -2.74 -6.48
CA GLY A 97 -7.86 -2.08 -7.27
C GLY A 97 -6.56 -2.87 -7.33
N ALA A 98 -6.02 -3.07 -8.53
CA ALA A 98 -4.70 -3.64 -8.77
C ALA A 98 -3.68 -2.57 -9.21
N GLY A 99 -3.82 -1.34 -8.67
CA GLY A 99 -2.74 -0.35 -8.69
C GLY A 99 -1.57 -0.77 -7.80
N PRO A 100 -0.49 0.03 -7.72
CA PRO A 100 0.74 -0.35 -7.00
C PRO A 100 0.50 -0.72 -5.53
N ILE A 101 -0.38 0.00 -4.83
CA ILE A 101 -0.78 -0.28 -3.44
C ILE A 101 -1.51 -1.62 -3.35
N GLY A 102 -2.50 -1.87 -4.22
CA GLY A 102 -3.26 -3.13 -4.22
C GLY A 102 -2.40 -4.35 -4.57
N LEU A 103 -1.44 -4.20 -5.49
CA LEU A 103 -0.48 -5.25 -5.82
C LEU A 103 0.52 -5.50 -4.67
N ALA A 104 0.97 -4.46 -3.96
CA ALA A 104 1.78 -4.63 -2.76
C ALA A 104 1.02 -5.32 -1.62
N ILE A 105 -0.28 -5.00 -1.46
CA ILE A 105 -1.17 -5.70 -0.51
C ILE A 105 -1.31 -7.18 -0.91
N LEU A 106 -1.58 -7.49 -2.18
CA LEU A 106 -1.66 -8.86 -2.67
C LEU A 106 -0.37 -9.66 -2.36
N LEU A 107 0.81 -9.07 -2.61
CA LEU A 107 2.08 -9.70 -2.28
C LEU A 107 2.24 -9.93 -0.77
N GLY A 108 1.91 -8.93 0.06
CA GLY A 108 1.95 -9.05 1.52
C GLY A 108 1.01 -10.14 2.06
N LEU A 109 -0.21 -10.24 1.52
CA LEU A 109 -1.17 -11.29 1.86
C LEU A 109 -0.61 -12.69 1.50
N ARG A 110 0.12 -12.82 0.39
CA ARG A 110 0.76 -14.08 0.00
C ARG A 110 1.93 -14.45 0.88
N ALA A 111 2.82 -13.52 1.20
CA ALA A 111 3.89 -13.74 2.16
C ALA A 111 3.36 -14.14 3.56
N GLN A 112 2.15 -13.72 3.93
CA GLN A 112 1.49 -14.07 5.19
C GLN A 112 0.65 -15.36 5.12
N GLY A 113 0.63 -16.09 4.00
CA GLY A 113 -0.08 -17.37 3.88
C GLY A 113 -1.61 -17.26 3.88
N VAL A 114 -2.16 -16.12 3.45
CA VAL A 114 -3.60 -15.95 3.21
C VAL A 114 -4.06 -16.97 2.16
N ASN A 115 -5.21 -17.62 2.40
CA ASN A 115 -5.72 -18.76 1.64
C ASN A 115 -6.20 -18.30 0.25
N LYS A 116 -7.35 -17.62 0.16
CA LYS A 116 -7.81 -17.03 -1.09
C LYS A 116 -7.65 -15.52 -1.14
N VAL A 117 -7.20 -14.99 -2.27
CA VAL A 117 -7.17 -13.55 -2.55
C VAL A 117 -7.89 -13.27 -3.87
N VAL A 118 -9.03 -12.59 -3.77
CA VAL A 118 -9.77 -12.05 -4.92
C VAL A 118 -9.32 -10.62 -5.15
N VAL A 119 -9.14 -10.23 -6.41
CA VAL A 119 -8.81 -8.85 -6.79
C VAL A 119 -9.89 -8.28 -7.71
N SER A 120 -10.37 -7.08 -7.42
CA SER A 120 -11.29 -6.34 -8.29
C SER A 120 -10.51 -5.30 -9.09
N GLU A 121 -10.48 -5.41 -10.42
CA GLU A 121 -9.75 -4.49 -11.30
C GLU A 121 -10.42 -4.36 -12.69
N VAL A 122 -10.51 -3.12 -13.17
CA VAL A 122 -11.15 -2.79 -14.46
C VAL A 122 -10.18 -2.81 -15.64
N ALA A 123 -8.91 -2.47 -15.42
CA ALA A 123 -7.87 -2.43 -16.44
C ALA A 123 -7.26 -3.81 -16.67
N GLU A 124 -7.43 -4.35 -17.87
CA GLU A 124 -7.00 -5.71 -18.23
C GLU A 124 -5.50 -5.98 -17.99
N GLN A 125 -4.63 -5.01 -18.28
CA GLN A 125 -3.19 -5.11 -18.02
C GLN A 125 -2.87 -5.30 -16.53
N ARG A 126 -3.54 -4.55 -15.65
CA ARG A 126 -3.40 -4.70 -14.20
C ARG A 126 -4.04 -5.98 -13.68
N ALA A 127 -5.12 -6.43 -14.31
CA ALA A 127 -5.73 -7.72 -13.98
C ALA A 127 -4.81 -8.90 -14.32
N LEU A 128 -4.06 -8.83 -15.43
CA LEU A 128 -3.01 -9.79 -15.77
C LEU A 128 -1.85 -9.75 -14.76
N GLN A 129 -1.44 -8.55 -14.34
CA GLN A 129 -0.42 -8.38 -13.29
C GLN A 129 -0.90 -8.99 -11.96
N ALA A 130 -2.12 -8.72 -11.51
CA ALA A 130 -2.67 -9.32 -10.29
C ALA A 130 -2.68 -10.86 -10.33
N LYS A 131 -3.02 -11.48 -11.47
CA LYS A 131 -2.87 -12.94 -11.64
C LYS A 131 -1.42 -13.39 -11.51
N LYS A 132 -0.48 -12.70 -12.16
CA LYS A 132 0.96 -12.98 -12.07
C LYS A 132 1.48 -12.92 -10.63
N PHE A 133 0.95 -11.99 -9.83
CA PHE A 133 1.27 -11.80 -8.42
C PHE A 133 0.47 -12.70 -7.46
N GLY A 134 -0.24 -13.71 -7.97
CA GLY A 134 -0.88 -14.74 -7.16
C GLY A 134 -2.29 -14.42 -6.68
N ALA A 135 -3.06 -13.57 -7.36
CA ALA A 135 -4.51 -13.52 -7.15
C ALA A 135 -5.16 -14.81 -7.67
N ASP A 136 -5.97 -15.51 -6.86
CA ASP A 136 -6.69 -16.71 -7.32
C ASP A 136 -7.75 -16.36 -8.35
N MET A 137 -8.40 -15.22 -8.14
CA MET A 137 -9.46 -14.69 -8.99
C MET A 137 -9.23 -13.20 -9.19
N VAL A 138 -9.36 -12.77 -10.43
CA VAL A 138 -9.41 -11.34 -10.76
C VAL A 138 -10.71 -11.07 -11.49
N VAL A 139 -11.53 -10.20 -10.90
CA VAL A 139 -12.88 -9.86 -11.36
C VAL A 139 -12.85 -8.44 -11.89
N ASN A 140 -13.41 -8.23 -13.08
CA ASN A 140 -13.69 -6.88 -13.56
C ASN A 140 -15.13 -6.53 -13.17
N PRO A 141 -15.35 -5.59 -12.22
CA PRO A 141 -16.68 -5.29 -11.69
C PRO A 141 -17.62 -4.65 -12.73
N LEU A 142 -17.09 -4.23 -13.90
CA LEU A 142 -17.87 -3.66 -15.00
C LEU A 142 -18.21 -4.68 -16.09
N LYS A 143 -17.57 -5.87 -16.10
CA LYS A 143 -17.90 -6.95 -17.04
C LYS A 143 -19.04 -7.78 -16.43
N ASN A 144 -20.10 -8.00 -17.21
CA ASN A 144 -21.33 -8.72 -16.84
C ASN A 144 -22.26 -8.00 -15.84
N ALA A 145 -22.20 -6.67 -15.75
CA ALA A 145 -23.39 -5.89 -15.35
C ALA A 145 -24.39 -5.96 -16.52
N VAL A 146 -25.39 -6.85 -16.41
CA VAL A 146 -26.31 -7.16 -17.52
C VAL A 146 -27.61 -6.40 -17.30
N THR A 147 -27.77 -5.39 -18.15
CA THR A 147 -28.94 -4.52 -18.28
C THR A 147 -30.26 -5.11 -17.77
N ALA A 148 -30.74 -4.54 -16.66
CA ALA A 148 -32.16 -4.27 -16.38
C ALA A 148 -33.17 -5.26 -16.97
N ASN A 149 -33.46 -6.34 -16.24
CA ASN A 149 -34.82 -6.71 -15.84
C ASN A 149 -34.76 -7.81 -14.75
N ASP A 150 -35.57 -7.61 -13.70
CA ASP A 150 -35.89 -8.52 -12.59
C ASP A 150 -34.82 -8.90 -11.54
N SER A 151 -35.12 -8.47 -10.30
CA SER A 151 -34.46 -8.79 -9.01
C SER A 151 -33.07 -8.17 -8.79
N LYS A 152 -32.76 -7.84 -7.52
CA LYS A 152 -31.56 -7.10 -7.08
C LYS A 152 -30.27 -7.64 -7.73
N GLU A 153 -29.72 -6.91 -8.69
CA GLU A 153 -28.47 -7.24 -9.37
C GLU A 153 -27.33 -7.29 -8.32
N LEU A 154 -26.68 -8.44 -8.20
CA LEU A 154 -25.60 -8.66 -7.24
C LEU A 154 -24.26 -8.29 -7.86
N ASP A 155 -23.46 -7.51 -7.14
CA ASP A 155 -22.11 -7.12 -7.52
C ASP A 155 -21.28 -8.34 -8.01
N PRO A 156 -20.69 -8.31 -9.22
CA PRO A 156 -19.93 -9.44 -9.78
C PRO A 156 -18.79 -9.94 -8.88
N VAL A 157 -18.19 -9.07 -8.06
CA VAL A 157 -17.14 -9.43 -7.09
C VAL A 157 -17.74 -10.23 -5.93
N VAL A 158 -18.91 -9.82 -5.43
CA VAL A 158 -19.66 -10.56 -4.39
C VAL A 158 -20.12 -11.91 -4.93
N VAL A 159 -20.59 -11.96 -6.19
CA VAL A 159 -20.98 -13.22 -6.86
C VAL A 159 -19.77 -14.16 -6.99
N ALA A 160 -18.60 -13.65 -7.37
CA ALA A 160 -17.37 -14.43 -7.47
C ALA A 160 -16.92 -14.99 -6.10
N ILE A 161 -16.95 -14.18 -5.04
CA ILE A 161 -16.61 -14.62 -3.67
C ILE A 161 -17.57 -15.71 -3.18
N ARG A 162 -18.87 -15.60 -3.49
CA ARG A 162 -19.89 -16.60 -3.15
C ARG A 162 -19.70 -17.97 -3.81
N GLN A 163 -18.82 -18.10 -4.81
CA GLN A 163 -18.44 -19.40 -5.38
C GLN A 163 -17.60 -20.25 -4.41
N PHE A 164 -16.99 -19.65 -3.38
CA PHE A 164 -16.14 -20.37 -2.42
C PHE A 164 -16.34 -19.99 -0.95
N SER A 165 -16.93 -18.83 -0.63
CA SER A 165 -17.30 -18.46 0.73
C SER A 165 -18.77 -18.03 0.79
N GLN A 166 -19.57 -18.70 1.63
CA GLN A 166 -20.99 -18.38 1.77
C GLN A 166 -21.22 -17.03 2.45
N GLU A 167 -20.36 -16.64 3.39
CA GLU A 167 -20.52 -15.43 4.20
C GLU A 167 -19.73 -14.23 3.66
N GLY A 168 -18.68 -14.46 2.86
CA GLY A 168 -17.77 -13.42 2.36
C GLY A 168 -16.32 -13.63 2.81
N VAL A 169 -15.45 -12.66 2.50
CA VAL A 169 -14.03 -12.68 2.91
C VAL A 169 -13.85 -12.25 4.37
N ASP A 170 -12.76 -12.67 5.02
CA ASP A 170 -12.35 -12.22 6.34
C ASP A 170 -11.97 -10.74 6.34
N VAL A 171 -11.26 -10.32 5.29
CA VAL A 171 -10.70 -8.97 5.16
C VAL A 171 -10.85 -8.43 3.74
N ALA A 172 -11.29 -7.18 3.60
CA ALA A 172 -11.31 -6.45 2.34
C ALA A 172 -10.41 -5.21 2.43
N PHE A 173 -9.60 -4.95 1.41
CA PHE A 173 -8.74 -3.77 1.31
C PHE A 173 -9.22 -2.86 0.17
N ASP A 174 -9.52 -1.59 0.46
CA ASP A 174 -9.81 -0.59 -0.59
C ASP A 174 -8.58 0.27 -0.88
N ALA A 175 -8.03 0.09 -2.09
CA ALA A 175 -6.91 0.83 -2.64
C ALA A 175 -7.32 1.69 -3.87
N THR A 176 -8.61 2.01 -4.02
CA THR A 176 -9.16 2.83 -5.12
C THR A 176 -9.77 4.16 -4.66
N GLY A 177 -10.47 4.18 -3.53
CA GLY A 177 -11.10 5.38 -2.98
C GLY A 177 -12.41 5.78 -3.67
N LEU A 178 -13.19 4.81 -4.12
CA LEU A 178 -14.48 5.02 -4.82
C LEU A 178 -15.66 4.60 -3.94
N GLN A 179 -16.83 5.22 -4.15
CA GLN A 179 -18.06 4.81 -3.48
C GLN A 179 -18.40 3.35 -3.79
N SER A 180 -18.31 2.97 -5.07
CA SER A 180 -18.66 1.63 -5.53
C SER A 180 -17.79 0.54 -4.89
N THR A 181 -16.51 0.80 -4.63
CA THR A 181 -15.62 -0.18 -3.99
C THR A 181 -15.83 -0.26 -2.49
N LEU A 182 -16.20 0.84 -1.83
CA LEU A 182 -16.68 0.80 -0.44
C LEU A 182 -17.96 -0.05 -0.34
N ASP A 183 -18.91 0.14 -1.25
CA ASP A 183 -20.15 -0.64 -1.32
C ASP A 183 -19.84 -2.14 -1.58
N THR A 184 -18.94 -2.46 -2.52
CA THR A 184 -18.43 -3.82 -2.74
C THR A 184 -17.79 -4.38 -1.48
N ALA A 185 -16.92 -3.64 -0.79
CA ALA A 185 -16.22 -4.09 0.41
C ALA A 185 -17.21 -4.42 1.54
N LEU A 186 -18.21 -3.57 1.75
CA LEU A 186 -19.29 -3.78 2.70
C LEU A 186 -20.11 -5.04 2.36
N ALA A 187 -20.45 -5.25 1.09
CA ALA A 187 -21.24 -6.40 0.65
C ALA A 187 -20.44 -7.72 0.61
N ALA A 188 -19.13 -7.67 0.36
CA ALA A 188 -18.25 -8.83 0.19
C ALA A 188 -17.60 -9.34 1.48
N THR A 189 -17.48 -8.49 2.52
CA THR A 189 -16.89 -8.87 3.81
C THR A 189 -17.91 -9.61 4.68
N LYS A 190 -17.49 -10.67 5.36
CA LYS A 190 -18.36 -11.46 6.25
C LYS A 190 -18.72 -10.74 7.56
N PRO A 191 -19.74 -11.19 8.31
CA PRO A 191 -20.02 -10.68 9.66
C PRO A 191 -18.80 -10.79 10.58
N GLY A 192 -18.53 -9.77 11.40
CA GLY A 192 -17.32 -9.68 12.24
C GLY A 192 -16.00 -9.41 11.48
N GLY A 193 -16.03 -9.44 10.14
CA GLY A 193 -14.90 -9.22 9.24
C GLY A 193 -14.43 -7.76 9.19
N THR A 194 -13.28 -7.53 8.55
CA THR A 194 -12.59 -6.23 8.56
C THR A 194 -12.49 -5.63 7.15
N ILE A 195 -12.90 -4.38 7.02
CA ILE A 195 -12.66 -3.55 5.83
C ILE A 195 -11.56 -2.57 6.20
N PHE A 196 -10.45 -2.59 5.45
CA PHE A 196 -9.31 -1.72 5.66
C PHE A 196 -9.17 -0.76 4.48
N ASN A 197 -9.48 0.51 4.71
CA ASN A 197 -9.23 1.55 3.72
C ASN A 197 -7.78 2.01 3.77
N VAL A 198 -7.07 1.90 2.65
CA VAL A 198 -5.77 2.53 2.41
C VAL A 198 -5.87 3.67 1.38
N ALA A 199 -6.99 3.79 0.67
CA ALA A 199 -7.19 4.82 -0.34
C ALA A 199 -7.37 6.23 0.22
N ILE A 200 -6.88 7.22 -0.53
CA ILE A 200 -7.14 8.64 -0.33
C ILE A 200 -8.29 9.04 -1.25
N HIS A 201 -9.31 9.70 -0.70
CA HIS A 201 -10.54 10.04 -1.41
C HIS A 201 -10.54 11.50 -1.85
N GLU A 202 -10.89 11.76 -3.12
CA GLU A 202 -11.07 13.13 -3.62
C GLU A 202 -12.33 13.81 -3.07
N LYS A 203 -13.31 13.01 -2.63
CA LYS A 203 -14.64 13.46 -2.16
C LYS A 203 -15.09 12.58 -0.99
N PRO A 204 -15.92 13.08 -0.06
CA PRO A 204 -16.54 12.26 0.98
C PRO A 204 -17.35 11.11 0.38
N LEU A 205 -17.31 9.94 1.02
CA LEU A 205 -18.17 8.80 0.70
C LEU A 205 -19.38 8.74 1.64
N MET A 206 -20.46 8.15 1.16
CA MET A 206 -21.64 7.80 1.94
C MET A 206 -21.45 6.43 2.58
N LEU A 207 -21.83 6.30 3.85
CA LEU A 207 -21.72 5.05 4.60
C LEU A 207 -23.03 4.76 5.34
N ASN A 208 -23.65 3.62 5.04
CA ASN A 208 -24.76 3.10 5.82
C ASN A 208 -24.21 2.38 7.06
N LEU A 209 -24.26 3.06 8.21
CA LEU A 209 -23.72 2.51 9.48
C LEU A 209 -24.39 1.20 9.91
N ASN A 210 -25.61 0.89 9.44
CA ASN A 210 -26.27 -0.37 9.76
C ASN A 210 -25.56 -1.59 9.13
N ASP A 211 -24.93 -1.45 7.96
CA ASP A 211 -24.19 -2.53 7.31
C ASP A 211 -22.91 -2.91 8.08
N ILE A 212 -22.43 -1.99 8.93
CA ILE A 212 -21.37 -2.23 9.90
C ILE A 212 -21.95 -2.76 11.21
N ALA A 213 -22.89 -2.02 11.82
CA ALA A 213 -23.35 -2.27 13.18
C ALA A 213 -24.13 -3.58 13.35
N ILE A 214 -25.02 -3.93 12.41
CA ILE A 214 -25.85 -5.14 12.49
C ILE A 214 -25.02 -6.42 12.30
N LEU A 215 -23.94 -6.32 11.52
CA LEU A 215 -23.05 -7.44 11.19
C LEU A 215 -21.72 -7.40 11.95
N GLU A 216 -21.60 -6.52 12.95
CA GLU A 216 -20.38 -6.25 13.75
C GLU A 216 -19.08 -6.14 12.94
N LYS A 217 -19.16 -5.60 11.72
CA LYS A 217 -17.99 -5.41 10.86
C LYS A 217 -17.10 -4.31 11.42
N LYS A 218 -15.83 -4.34 11.03
CA LYS A 218 -14.83 -3.32 11.42
C LYS A 218 -14.45 -2.53 10.18
N LEU A 219 -14.75 -1.24 10.14
CA LEU A 219 -14.19 -0.33 9.15
C LEU A 219 -12.97 0.37 9.77
N LEU A 220 -11.79 0.05 9.27
CA LEU A 220 -10.51 0.61 9.69
C LEU A 220 -9.90 1.42 8.56
N GLY A 221 -9.06 2.40 8.92
CA GLY A 221 -8.26 3.15 7.97
C GLY A 221 -6.79 3.15 8.39
N GLY A 222 -5.89 3.08 7.42
CA GLY A 222 -4.45 3.22 7.63
C GLY A 222 -3.84 4.23 6.67
N ILE A 223 -2.79 4.91 7.11
CA ILE A 223 -2.01 5.81 6.27
C ILE A 223 -0.51 5.65 6.57
N CYS A 224 0.27 5.65 5.49
CA CYS A 224 1.70 5.34 5.50
C CYS A 224 1.98 4.01 6.23
N TYR A 225 2.94 4.03 7.15
CA TYR A 225 3.52 2.87 7.81
C TYR A 225 4.13 3.32 9.14
N THR A 226 4.21 2.38 10.07
CA THR A 226 5.02 2.48 11.28
C THR A 226 6.44 2.00 11.01
N HIS A 227 7.32 2.12 12.01
CA HIS A 227 8.67 1.54 12.00
C HIS A 227 8.60 0.00 11.85
N GLU A 228 7.71 -0.63 12.61
CA GLU A 228 7.37 -2.05 12.61
C GLU A 228 6.95 -2.60 11.22
N ASP A 229 6.14 -1.86 10.46
CA ASP A 229 5.65 -2.29 9.14
C ASP A 229 6.78 -2.46 8.13
N TRP A 230 7.76 -1.54 8.14
CA TRP A 230 8.94 -1.60 7.27
C TRP A 230 9.80 -2.83 7.55
N GLU A 231 9.97 -3.18 8.82
CA GLU A 231 10.83 -4.29 9.24
C GLU A 231 10.29 -5.63 8.75
N ARG A 232 8.96 -5.82 8.84
CA ARG A 232 8.30 -7.00 8.26
C ARG A 232 8.54 -7.11 6.76
N VAL A 233 8.45 -5.99 6.05
CA VAL A 233 8.70 -5.97 4.60
C VAL A 233 10.16 -6.30 4.32
N LEU A 234 11.11 -5.73 5.05
CA LEU A 234 12.55 -6.04 4.91
C LEU A 234 12.86 -7.51 5.22
N ASP A 235 12.24 -8.12 6.23
CA ASP A 235 12.46 -9.52 6.57
C ASP A 235 11.80 -10.48 5.57
N ALA A 236 10.64 -10.13 5.00
CA ALA A 236 10.03 -10.87 3.90
C ALA A 236 10.85 -10.75 2.60
N LEU A 237 11.44 -9.58 2.33
CA LEU A 237 12.38 -9.36 1.22
C LEU A 237 13.63 -10.24 1.37
N LYS A 238 14.27 -10.26 2.55
CA LYS A 238 15.46 -11.11 2.82
C LYS A 238 15.21 -12.60 2.63
N LYS A 239 13.99 -13.07 2.88
CA LYS A 239 13.57 -14.48 2.66
C LYS A 239 13.29 -14.80 1.19
N GLY A 240 13.09 -13.79 0.34
CA GLY A 240 12.64 -13.95 -1.03
C GLY A 240 11.11 -14.14 -1.16
N ASP A 241 10.35 -13.87 -0.09
CA ASP A 241 8.88 -14.05 -0.04
C ASP A 241 8.12 -13.01 -0.88
N LEU A 242 8.79 -11.92 -1.28
CA LEU A 242 8.22 -10.77 -1.99
C LEU A 242 8.96 -10.50 -3.32
N PRO A 243 8.43 -10.92 -4.49
CA PRO A 243 9.03 -10.67 -5.81
C PRO A 243 8.79 -9.23 -6.31
N PHE A 244 9.22 -8.25 -5.52
CA PHE A 244 8.93 -6.82 -5.73
C PHE A 244 9.54 -6.26 -7.02
N GLU A 245 10.65 -6.83 -7.49
CA GLU A 245 11.34 -6.41 -8.72
C GLU A 245 10.42 -6.55 -9.94
N GLN A 246 9.51 -7.53 -9.90
CA GLN A 246 8.53 -7.74 -10.95
C GLN A 246 7.46 -6.64 -11.04
N MET A 247 7.35 -5.76 -10.02
CA MET A 247 6.51 -4.55 -10.05
C MET A 247 7.20 -3.38 -10.77
N ILE A 248 8.52 -3.45 -10.97
CA ILE A 248 9.29 -2.44 -11.71
C ILE A 248 9.01 -2.62 -13.20
N THR A 249 8.22 -1.70 -13.76
CA THR A 249 7.87 -1.67 -15.19
C THR A 249 8.80 -0.80 -16.02
N ALA A 250 9.54 0.11 -15.39
CA ALA A 250 10.59 0.90 -16.04
C ALA A 250 11.60 1.41 -15.00
N ILE A 251 12.84 1.60 -15.44
CA ILE A 251 13.88 2.35 -14.73
C ILE A 251 14.26 3.53 -15.64
N VAL A 252 14.22 4.74 -15.11
CA VAL A 252 14.39 5.99 -15.88
C VAL A 252 15.47 6.83 -15.20
N PRO A 253 16.48 7.33 -15.92
CA PRO A 253 17.51 8.17 -15.31
C PRO A 253 16.92 9.52 -14.87
N LEU A 254 17.44 10.11 -13.80
CA LEU A 254 16.91 11.35 -13.21
C LEU A 254 16.78 12.52 -14.20
N LYS A 255 17.68 12.63 -15.17
CA LYS A 255 17.61 13.63 -16.26
C LYS A 255 16.32 13.55 -17.09
N ASP A 256 15.73 12.35 -17.21
CA ASP A 256 14.55 12.07 -18.03
C ASP A 256 13.26 11.92 -17.19
N VAL A 257 13.31 12.19 -15.88
CA VAL A 257 12.19 12.00 -14.92
C VAL A 257 10.87 12.66 -15.34
N VAL A 258 10.93 13.79 -16.04
CA VAL A 258 9.73 14.51 -16.53
C VAL A 258 9.04 13.73 -17.64
N HIS A 259 9.80 13.27 -18.64
CA HIS A 259 9.25 12.61 -19.81
C HIS A 259 9.04 11.11 -19.58
N GLY A 260 10.09 10.37 -19.21
CA GLY A 260 10.00 8.92 -18.99
C GLY A 260 9.33 8.52 -17.68
N GLY A 261 9.26 9.41 -16.69
CA GLY A 261 8.60 9.16 -15.40
C GLY A 261 7.19 9.75 -15.34
N PHE A 262 7.08 11.06 -15.10
CA PHE A 262 5.81 11.70 -14.80
C PHE A 262 4.82 11.70 -15.98
N GLN A 263 5.26 12.02 -17.19
CA GLN A 263 4.35 12.04 -18.36
C GLN A 263 3.84 10.63 -18.72
N GLU A 264 4.66 9.59 -18.56
CA GLU A 264 4.23 8.20 -18.73
C GLU A 264 3.18 7.78 -17.68
N LEU A 265 3.37 8.12 -16.41
CA LEU A 265 2.36 7.85 -15.36
C LEU A 265 1.04 8.60 -15.57
N ILE A 266 1.07 9.78 -16.22
CA ILE A 266 -0.12 10.56 -16.58
C ILE A 266 -0.84 9.95 -17.80
N ARG A 267 -0.09 9.62 -18.86
CA ARG A 267 -0.66 9.21 -20.16
C ARG A 267 -0.94 7.71 -20.27
N ASN A 268 -0.06 6.89 -19.69
CA ASN A 268 0.01 5.44 -19.86
C ASN A 268 -0.15 4.67 -18.53
N LYS A 269 -0.91 5.24 -17.58
CA LYS A 269 -1.12 4.72 -16.19
C LYS A 269 -1.51 3.24 -16.08
N ALA A 270 -2.03 2.60 -17.13
CA ALA A 270 -2.39 1.19 -17.15
C ALA A 270 -1.24 0.25 -17.57
N ALA A 271 -0.22 0.76 -18.26
CA ALA A 271 0.98 0.00 -18.64
C ALA A 271 2.00 -0.10 -17.50
N HIS A 272 2.01 0.87 -16.58
CA HIS A 272 2.96 0.95 -15.48
C HIS A 272 2.36 0.52 -14.13
N VAL A 273 3.17 -0.20 -13.36
CA VAL A 273 2.98 -0.39 -11.92
C VAL A 273 3.94 0.55 -11.19
N LYS A 274 5.24 0.25 -11.21
CA LYS A 274 6.28 1.12 -10.68
C LYS A 274 7.22 1.58 -11.78
N ILE A 275 7.50 2.88 -11.81
CA ILE A 275 8.66 3.44 -12.50
C ILE A 275 9.65 3.82 -11.39
N LEU A 276 10.87 3.30 -11.45
CA LEU A 276 11.97 3.75 -10.59
C LEU A 276 12.75 4.85 -11.29
N ILE A 277 13.19 5.84 -10.53
CA ILE A 277 14.10 6.87 -11.00
C ILE A 277 15.50 6.52 -10.50
N GLN A 278 16.44 6.37 -11.43
CA GLN A 278 17.85 6.12 -11.12
C GLN A 278 18.61 7.46 -11.11
N PRO A 279 19.12 7.93 -9.95
CA PRO A 279 19.81 9.22 -9.87
C PRO A 279 21.12 9.24 -10.63
N THR A 280 21.95 8.21 -10.42
CA THR A 280 23.29 8.10 -10.99
C THR A 280 23.27 7.55 -12.41
N ALA A 281 24.07 8.15 -13.30
CA ALA A 281 24.42 7.52 -14.57
C ALA A 281 25.24 6.24 -14.30
N ALA A 282 24.89 5.16 -15.01
CA ALA A 282 25.75 3.98 -15.14
C ALA A 282 26.87 4.25 -16.17
#